data_AF-A0A6J0SD60-F1
#
_entry.id   AF-A0A6J0SD60-F1
#
_cell.length_a   1.000
_cell.length_b   1.000
_cell.length_c   1.000
_cell.angle_alpha   90.00
_cell.angle_beta   90.00
_cell.angle_gamma   90.00
#
_symmetry.space_group_name_H-M   'P 1'
#
loop_
_entity.id
_entity.type
_entity.pdbx_description
1 polymer ?
#
loop_
_entity_poly.entity_id
_entity_poly.type
_entity_poly.pdbx_seq_one_letter_code
_entity_poly.pdbx_strand_id
1 'polypeptide(L)'
;MDEFRKHSVEFYDNMLLDGAKLAPEEKLFSYKGVLYPATICCAETLTALETFEARRDDVILTGYPKTGTHWLDKILNNVVDIGAKYTEEEKNKRIDIENELAMPPRLEFVHADKLKMMEKLPSRRIIVTHLTPDTLPKSIFKNKAKVSSQILYTSLQDTL
;
A
#
# COMPACT_ATOMS: atom_id res chain seq x y z
N MET A 1 -21.51 -8.80 4.60
CA MET A 1 -20.33 -8.03 4.20
C MET A 1 -19.16 -8.68 4.91
N ASP A 2 -18.12 -9.10 4.17
CA ASP A 2 -16.94 -9.73 4.79
C ASP A 2 -16.24 -8.76 5.77
N GLU A 3 -15.62 -9.29 6.82
CA GLU A 3 -15.07 -8.53 7.96
C GLU A 3 -14.03 -7.51 7.51
N PHE A 4 -13.13 -7.91 6.60
CA PHE A 4 -12.16 -7.03 5.95
C PHE A 4 -12.82 -5.81 5.32
N ARG A 5 -13.94 -6.01 4.60
CA ARG A 5 -14.66 -4.94 3.92
C ARG A 5 -15.30 -3.98 4.92
N LYS A 6 -15.76 -4.47 6.08
CA LYS A 6 -16.29 -3.61 7.14
C LYS A 6 -15.18 -2.72 7.71
N HIS A 7 -14.05 -3.30 8.11
CA HIS A 7 -12.91 -2.54 8.63
C HIS A 7 -12.35 -1.54 7.60
N SER A 8 -12.28 -1.93 6.32
CA SER A 8 -11.87 -1.03 5.25
C SER A 8 -12.80 0.19 5.11
N VAL A 9 -14.12 -0.02 5.14
CA VAL A 9 -15.09 1.09 5.05
C VAL A 9 -14.95 2.01 6.25
N GLU A 10 -14.89 1.46 7.46
CA GLU A 10 -14.69 2.25 8.68
C GLU A 10 -13.39 3.06 8.64
N PHE A 11 -12.30 2.47 8.13
CA PHE A 11 -11.04 3.19 7.93
C PHE A 11 -11.20 4.41 7.01
N TYR A 12 -11.82 4.23 5.83
CA TYR A 12 -12.01 5.33 4.88
C TYR A 12 -13.00 6.39 5.40
N ASP A 13 -14.05 6.00 6.10
CA ASP A 13 -15.00 6.94 6.68
C ASP A 13 -14.32 7.81 7.75
N ASN A 14 -13.52 7.19 8.64
CA ASN A 14 -12.74 7.93 9.63
C ASN A 14 -11.73 8.88 8.98
N MET A 15 -11.01 8.41 7.95
CA MET A 15 -10.10 9.24 7.15
C MET A 15 -10.81 10.48 6.57
N LEU A 16 -12.00 10.30 6.00
CA LEU A 16 -12.78 11.40 5.43
C LEU A 16 -13.25 12.39 6.50
N LEU A 17 -13.71 11.88 7.66
CA LEU A 17 -14.13 12.71 8.78
C LEU A 17 -12.97 13.52 9.37
N ASP A 18 -11.79 12.93 9.49
CA ASP A 18 -10.60 13.63 9.98
C ASP A 18 -10.12 14.68 8.96
N GLY A 19 -10.11 14.32 7.67
CA GLY A 19 -9.80 15.28 6.61
C GLY A 19 -10.76 16.46 6.51
N ALA A 20 -12.03 16.30 6.91
CA ALA A 20 -13.01 17.38 6.95
C ALA A 20 -12.75 18.39 8.08
N LYS A 21 -12.03 18.00 9.14
CA LYS A 21 -11.69 18.86 10.29
C LYS A 21 -10.44 19.72 10.04
N LEU A 22 -9.58 19.31 9.11
CA LEU A 22 -8.30 19.97 8.83
C LEU A 22 -8.49 21.26 8.01
N ALA A 23 -7.72 22.30 8.34
CA ALA A 23 -7.60 23.48 7.50
C ALA A 23 -6.98 23.11 6.14
N PRO A 24 -7.27 23.84 5.03
CA PRO A 24 -6.74 23.50 3.71
C PRO A 24 -5.22 23.28 3.65
N GLU A 25 -4.46 24.09 4.39
CA GLU A 25 -3.00 24.03 4.51
C GLU A 25 -2.49 22.82 5.31
N GLU A 26 -3.32 22.21 6.15
CA GLU A 26 -2.98 21.04 6.97
C GLU A 26 -3.29 19.71 6.25
N LYS A 27 -4.03 19.76 5.14
CA LYS A 27 -4.44 18.54 4.38
C LYS A 27 -3.28 17.86 3.67
N LEU A 28 -2.21 18.61 3.41
CA LEU A 28 -1.03 18.13 2.69
C LEU A 28 0.24 18.44 3.47
N PHE A 29 1.20 17.53 3.44
CA PHE A 29 2.57 17.79 3.89
C PHE A 29 3.57 17.44 2.79
N SER A 30 4.73 18.09 2.82
CA SER A 30 5.82 17.79 1.89
C SER A 30 6.80 16.80 2.49
N TYR A 31 7.19 15.79 1.71
CA TYR A 31 8.30 14.89 2.03
C TYR A 31 9.16 14.71 0.78
N LYS A 32 10.46 15.03 0.90
CA LYS A 32 11.43 15.00 -0.21
C LYS A 32 10.94 15.73 -1.48
N GLY A 33 10.21 16.83 -1.31
CA GLY A 33 9.69 17.64 -2.41
C GLY A 33 8.39 17.14 -3.04
N VAL A 34 7.81 16.03 -2.56
CA VAL A 34 6.51 15.50 -3.00
C VAL A 34 5.44 15.80 -1.96
N LEU A 35 4.24 16.17 -2.39
CA LEU A 35 3.10 16.43 -1.51
C LEU A 35 2.32 15.14 -1.25
N TYR A 36 2.01 14.88 0.03
CA TYR A 36 1.25 13.72 0.48
C TYR A 36 0.03 14.14 1.30
N PRO A 37 -1.09 13.39 1.22
CA PRO A 37 -2.27 13.61 2.04
C PRO A 37 -1.98 13.29 3.52
N ALA A 38 -2.15 14.27 4.40
CA ALA A 38 -1.85 14.15 5.82
C ALA A 38 -2.81 13.21 6.58
N THR A 39 -3.96 12.87 5.98
CA THR A 39 -4.97 12.00 6.60
C THR A 39 -4.64 10.51 6.52
N ILE A 40 -3.75 10.11 5.61
CA ILE A 40 -3.37 8.70 5.39
C ILE A 40 -1.88 8.46 5.30
N CYS A 41 -1.10 9.50 5.07
CA CYS A 41 0.35 9.43 5.08
C CYS A 41 0.87 10.23 6.26
N CYS A 42 2.03 9.84 6.79
CA CYS A 42 2.81 10.67 7.70
C CYS A 42 4.30 10.60 7.35
N ALA A 43 5.05 11.65 7.72
CA ALA A 43 6.47 11.74 7.40
C ALA A 43 7.28 10.64 8.12
N GLU A 44 6.84 10.22 9.30
CA GLU A 44 7.45 9.14 10.08
C GLU A 44 7.40 7.81 9.33
N THR A 45 6.24 7.45 8.77
CA THR A 45 6.10 6.26 7.91
C THR A 45 7.03 6.36 6.71
N LEU A 46 6.99 7.49 5.98
CA LEU A 46 7.80 7.66 4.78
C LEU A 46 9.32 7.60 5.06
N THR A 47 9.73 8.01 6.25
CA THR A 47 11.12 7.88 6.72
C THR A 47 11.43 6.43 7.10
N ALA A 48 10.54 5.75 7.84
CA ALA A 48 10.72 4.36 8.24
C ALA A 48 10.81 3.40 7.03
N LEU A 49 10.12 3.72 5.93
CA LEU A 49 10.21 2.98 4.67
C LEU A 49 11.63 2.90 4.08
N GLU A 50 12.54 3.82 4.43
CA GLU A 50 13.94 3.71 4.00
C GLU A 50 14.62 2.44 4.50
N THR A 51 14.16 1.92 5.65
CA THR A 51 14.65 0.68 6.25
C THR A 51 13.81 -0.55 5.89
N PHE A 52 12.76 -0.38 5.08
CA PHE A 52 11.92 -1.50 4.65
C PHE A 52 12.73 -2.48 3.80
N GLU A 53 12.66 -3.77 4.14
CA GLU A 53 13.33 -4.84 3.39
C GLU A 53 12.33 -5.58 2.49
N ALA A 54 12.47 -5.33 1.18
CA ALA A 54 11.76 -6.08 0.15
C ALA A 54 12.40 -7.47 -0.03
N ARG A 55 11.57 -8.49 -0.22
CA ARG A 55 12.01 -9.86 -0.49
C ARG A 55 12.13 -10.06 -1.98
N ARG A 56 13.00 -10.99 -2.39
CA ARG A 56 13.21 -11.33 -3.80
C ARG A 56 11.93 -11.80 -4.49
N ASP A 57 11.06 -12.46 -3.76
CA ASP A 57 9.81 -12.96 -4.26
C ASP A 57 8.64 -11.99 -4.11
N ASP A 58 8.83 -10.79 -3.55
CA ASP A 58 7.76 -9.80 -3.52
C ASP A 58 7.34 -9.37 -4.94
N VAL A 59 6.09 -8.93 -5.04
CA VAL A 59 5.50 -8.26 -6.20
C VAL A 59 5.14 -6.85 -5.78
N ILE A 60 5.82 -5.87 -6.36
CA ILE A 60 5.55 -4.46 -6.11
C ILE A 60 4.70 -3.92 -7.25
N LEU A 61 3.46 -3.54 -6.93
CA LEU A 61 2.55 -2.86 -7.85
C LEU A 61 2.70 -1.35 -7.64
N THR A 62 3.32 -0.67 -8.61
CA THR A 62 3.45 0.79 -8.60
C THR A 62 2.53 1.44 -9.62
N GLY A 63 1.95 2.58 -9.27
CA GLY A 63 1.11 3.38 -10.17
C GLY A 63 0.78 4.73 -9.54
N TYR A 64 0.31 5.70 -10.33
CA TYR A 64 -0.13 6.98 -9.78
C TYR A 64 -1.46 6.79 -9.01
N PRO A 65 -1.75 7.59 -7.97
CA PRO A 65 -3.05 7.51 -7.29
C PRO A 65 -4.22 7.58 -8.26
N LYS A 66 -5.28 6.81 -7.99
CA LYS A 66 -6.53 6.75 -8.76
C LYS A 66 -6.44 6.15 -10.18
N THR A 67 -5.29 5.65 -10.63
CA THR A 67 -5.16 4.98 -11.95
C THR A 67 -5.59 3.51 -11.95
N GLY A 68 -6.59 3.12 -11.15
CA GLY A 68 -7.09 1.74 -11.16
C GLY A 68 -6.22 0.68 -10.45
N THR A 69 -5.27 1.08 -9.60
CA THR A 69 -4.40 0.14 -8.86
C THR A 69 -5.19 -0.88 -8.03
N HIS A 70 -6.37 -0.52 -7.51
CA HIS A 70 -7.23 -1.45 -6.75
C HIS A 70 -7.74 -2.64 -7.58
N TRP A 71 -8.10 -2.44 -8.85
CA TRP A 71 -8.58 -3.53 -9.71
C TRP A 71 -7.45 -4.52 -10.03
N LEU A 72 -6.27 -4.00 -10.35
CA LEU A 72 -5.10 -4.82 -10.64
C LEU A 72 -4.54 -5.54 -9.40
N ASP A 73 -4.59 -4.90 -8.23
CA ASP A 73 -4.29 -5.53 -6.94
C ASP A 73 -5.16 -6.79 -6.73
N LYS A 74 -6.49 -6.68 -6.93
CA LYS A 74 -7.40 -7.84 -6.84
C LYS A 74 -7.07 -8.96 -7.82
N ILE A 75 -6.76 -8.61 -9.07
CA ILE A 75 -6.39 -9.62 -10.08
C ILE A 75 -5.09 -10.32 -9.70
N LEU A 76 -4.08 -9.56 -9.27
CA LEU A 76 -2.80 -10.13 -8.88
C LEU A 76 -2.94 -11.05 -7.66
N ASN A 77 -3.73 -10.66 -6.66
CA ASN A 77 -4.01 -11.51 -5.51
C ASN A 77 -4.70 -12.82 -5.94
N ASN A 78 -5.75 -12.76 -6.77
CA ASN A 78 -6.39 -13.98 -7.29
C ASN A 78 -5.42 -14.89 -8.05
N VAL A 79 -4.57 -14.33 -8.92
CA VAL A 79 -3.56 -15.10 -9.67
C VAL A 79 -2.55 -15.75 -8.72
N VAL A 80 -2.09 -15.00 -7.73
CA VAL A 80 -1.14 -15.48 -6.73
C VAL A 80 -1.79 -16.53 -5.83
N ASP A 81 -3.03 -16.38 -5.40
CA ASP A 81 -3.71 -17.36 -4.56
C ASP A 81 -3.98 -18.69 -5.29
N ILE A 82 -4.23 -18.63 -6.60
CA ILE A 82 -4.38 -19.83 -7.43
C ILE A 82 -3.02 -20.49 -7.70
N GLY A 83 -1.97 -19.69 -7.94
CA GLY A 83 -0.66 -20.18 -8.40
C GLY A 83 0.35 -20.46 -7.28
N ALA A 84 0.29 -19.73 -6.18
CA ALA A 84 1.12 -19.92 -5.00
C ALA A 84 0.45 -20.98 -4.13
N LYS A 85 1.16 -22.07 -3.88
CA LYS A 85 0.71 -23.17 -3.03
C LYS A 85 0.77 -22.76 -1.55
N TYR A 86 0.03 -21.73 -1.16
CA TYR A 86 -0.05 -21.29 0.23
C TYR A 86 -0.65 -22.39 1.10
N THR A 87 -0.06 -22.58 2.28
CA THR A 87 -0.69 -23.39 3.32
C THR A 87 -1.91 -22.66 3.89
N GLU A 88 -2.82 -23.38 4.53
CA GLU A 88 -3.96 -22.75 5.21
C GLU A 88 -3.52 -21.81 6.34
N GLU A 89 -2.41 -22.12 7.02
CA GLU A 89 -1.81 -21.24 8.02
C GLU A 89 -1.34 -19.91 7.41
N GLU A 90 -0.70 -19.95 6.24
CA GLU A 90 -0.26 -18.74 5.53
C GLU A 90 -1.44 -17.90 5.07
N LYS A 91 -2.52 -18.52 4.58
CA LYS A 91 -3.75 -17.81 4.18
C LYS A 91 -4.40 -17.11 5.37
N ASN A 92 -4.60 -17.81 6.48
CA ASN A 92 -5.19 -17.24 7.69
C ASN A 92 -4.34 -16.09 8.22
N LYS A 93 -3.02 -16.26 8.28
CA LYS A 93 -2.11 -15.20 8.71
C LYS A 93 -2.17 -13.95 7.84
N ARG A 94 -2.38 -14.09 6.52
CA ARG A 94 -2.60 -12.93 5.63
C ARG A 94 -3.91 -12.23 5.96
N ILE A 95 -5.00 -12.98 6.07
CA ILE A 95 -6.33 -12.44 6.39
C ILE A 95 -6.28 -11.67 7.71
N ASP A 96 -5.65 -12.23 8.74
CA ASP A 96 -5.52 -11.58 10.06
C ASP A 96 -4.76 -10.25 9.96
N ILE A 97 -3.61 -10.24 9.26
CA ILE A 97 -2.81 -9.02 9.07
C ILE A 97 -3.56 -7.99 8.24
N GLU A 98 -4.21 -8.39 7.15
CA GLU A 98 -4.96 -7.48 6.28
C GLU A 98 -6.18 -6.89 7.00
N ASN A 99 -6.87 -7.68 7.83
CA ASN A 99 -7.94 -7.21 8.69
C ASN A 99 -7.46 -6.16 9.70
N GLU A 100 -6.30 -6.37 10.33
CA GLU A 100 -5.74 -5.43 11.31
C GLU A 100 -5.14 -4.17 10.66
N LEU A 101 -4.66 -4.28 9.42
CA LEU A 101 -4.30 -3.13 8.59
C LEU A 101 -5.53 -2.39 8.06
N ALA A 102 -6.70 -3.03 8.02
CA ALA A 102 -7.93 -2.54 7.40
C ALA A 102 -7.78 -2.16 5.91
N MET A 103 -6.71 -2.59 5.26
CA MET A 103 -6.44 -2.34 3.84
C MET A 103 -5.40 -3.32 3.29
N PRO A 104 -5.35 -3.52 1.96
CA PRO A 104 -4.28 -4.28 1.35
C PRO A 104 -2.91 -3.61 1.61
N PRO A 105 -1.82 -4.38 1.66
CA PRO A 105 -0.47 -3.87 1.90
C PRO A 105 -0.11 -2.66 1.02
N ARG A 106 -0.08 -1.46 1.62
CA ARG A 106 0.25 -0.18 0.95
C ARG A 106 1.36 0.54 1.69
N LEU A 107 2.54 0.71 1.07
CA LEU A 107 3.74 1.18 1.78
C LEU A 107 3.52 2.55 2.45
N GLU A 108 2.97 3.50 1.71
CA GLU A 108 2.83 4.89 2.15
C GLU A 108 1.66 5.14 3.12
N PHE A 109 0.71 4.20 3.25
CA PHE A 109 -0.48 4.35 4.08
C PHE A 109 -0.43 3.57 5.40
N VAL A 110 0.56 2.68 5.55
CA VAL A 110 0.72 1.90 6.78
C VAL A 110 1.46 2.77 7.80
N HIS A 111 0.83 3.01 8.96
CA HIS A 111 1.50 3.71 10.05
C HIS A 111 2.81 3.02 10.47
N ALA A 112 3.79 3.80 10.92
CA ALA A 112 5.14 3.33 11.17
C ALA A 112 5.21 2.18 12.19
N ASP A 113 4.30 2.16 13.17
CA ASP A 113 4.14 1.08 14.16
C ASP A 113 3.69 -0.25 13.53
N LYS A 114 2.84 -0.16 12.50
CA LYS A 114 2.30 -1.31 11.75
C LYS A 114 3.20 -1.79 10.61
N LEU A 115 4.25 -1.05 10.22
CA LEU A 115 5.20 -1.51 9.19
C LEU A 115 5.82 -2.87 9.55
N LYS A 116 6.08 -3.15 10.83
CA LYS A 116 6.57 -4.46 11.29
C LYS A 116 5.59 -5.61 11.01
N MET A 117 4.30 -5.33 10.86
CA MET A 117 3.32 -6.35 10.49
C MET A 117 3.48 -6.78 9.03
N MET A 118 3.87 -5.85 8.15
CA MET A 118 4.17 -6.15 6.75
C MET A 118 5.32 -7.15 6.61
N GLU A 119 6.27 -7.14 7.56
CA GLU A 119 7.35 -8.11 7.64
C GLU A 119 6.88 -9.50 8.08
N LYS A 120 5.74 -9.61 8.78
CA LYS A 120 5.16 -10.87 9.24
C LYS A 120 4.32 -11.57 8.17
N LEU A 121 3.93 -10.87 7.11
CA LEU A 121 3.20 -11.45 5.99
C LEU A 121 4.00 -12.61 5.37
N PRO A 122 3.36 -13.75 5.08
CA PRO A 122 4.04 -14.84 4.38
C PRO A 122 4.45 -14.42 2.97
N SER A 123 5.48 -15.09 2.45
CA SER A 123 5.97 -14.90 1.09
C SER A 123 5.09 -15.71 0.13
N ARG A 124 4.62 -15.22 -1.02
CA ARG A 124 4.98 -14.03 -1.82
C ARG A 124 4.07 -12.83 -1.52
N ARG A 125 4.63 -11.68 -1.12
CA ARG A 125 3.81 -10.49 -0.78
C ARG A 125 3.45 -9.72 -2.06
N ILE A 126 2.20 -9.27 -2.16
CA ILE A 126 1.78 -8.25 -3.13
C ILE A 126 1.70 -6.94 -2.35
N ILE A 127 2.47 -5.95 -2.78
CA ILE A 127 2.58 -4.66 -2.11
C ILE A 127 2.27 -3.58 -3.13
N VAL A 128 1.27 -2.75 -2.84
CA VAL A 128 0.89 -1.61 -3.67
C VAL A 128 1.59 -0.36 -3.17
N THR A 129 2.03 0.51 -4.07
CA THR A 129 2.62 1.79 -3.68
C THR A 129 2.48 2.85 -4.77
N HIS A 130 2.26 4.08 -4.32
CA HIS A 130 2.21 5.29 -5.14
C HIS A 130 3.51 6.11 -5.05
N LEU A 131 4.55 5.57 -4.39
CA LEU A 131 5.84 6.22 -4.29
C LEU A 131 6.54 6.31 -5.65
N THR A 132 7.24 7.43 -5.85
CA THR A 132 8.11 7.63 -7.01
C THR A 132 9.34 6.74 -6.92
N PRO A 133 10.01 6.44 -8.05
CA PRO A 133 11.25 5.66 -8.06
C PRO A 133 12.31 6.15 -7.05
N ASP A 134 12.40 7.47 -6.84
CA ASP A 134 13.37 8.09 -5.94
C ASP A 134 13.02 7.94 -4.44
N THR A 135 11.74 7.72 -4.13
CA THR A 135 11.23 7.58 -2.76
C THR A 135 10.95 6.13 -2.37
N LEU A 136 11.00 5.19 -3.33
CA LEU A 136 10.85 3.77 -3.07
C LEU A 136 12.00 3.21 -2.21
N PRO A 137 11.72 2.23 -1.33
CA PRO A 137 12.76 1.51 -0.59
C PRO A 137 13.80 0.92 -1.54
N LYS A 138 15.08 1.26 -1.33
CA LYS A 138 16.20 0.81 -2.18
C LYS A 138 16.34 -0.72 -2.21
N SER A 139 15.88 -1.40 -1.16
CA SER A 139 15.87 -2.86 -1.05
C SER A 139 15.07 -3.53 -2.17
N ILE A 140 14.02 -2.88 -2.70
CA ILE A 140 13.21 -3.39 -3.83
C ILE A 140 14.09 -3.67 -5.04
N PHE A 141 14.92 -2.68 -5.41
CA PHE A 141 15.83 -2.79 -6.55
C PHE A 141 17.01 -3.72 -6.24
N LYS A 142 17.60 -3.59 -5.04
CA LYS A 142 18.73 -4.39 -4.59
C LYS A 142 18.42 -5.89 -4.58
N ASN A 143 17.26 -6.27 -4.05
CA ASN A 143 16.85 -7.66 -3.88
C ASN A 143 16.13 -8.22 -5.11
N LYS A 144 16.01 -7.40 -6.18
CA LYS A 144 15.39 -7.77 -7.47
C LYS A 144 13.96 -8.30 -7.30
N ALA A 145 13.19 -7.65 -6.42
CA ALA A 145 11.76 -7.90 -6.32
C ALA A 145 11.09 -7.63 -7.68
N LYS A 146 9.99 -8.33 -7.97
CA LYS A 146 9.28 -8.12 -9.24
C LYS A 146 8.51 -6.80 -9.16
N VAL A 147 8.90 -5.82 -9.97
CA VAL A 147 8.19 -4.53 -10.05
C VAL A 147 7.30 -4.53 -11.29
N SER A 148 6.00 -4.38 -11.07
CA SER A 148 5.00 -4.18 -12.11
C SER A 148 4.52 -2.73 -12.05
N SER A 149 4.99 -1.91 -12.99
CA SER A 149 4.57 -0.51 -13.10
C SER A 149 3.31 -0.39 -13.97
N GLN A 150 2.24 0.15 -13.40
CA GLN A 150 1.14 0.69 -14.18
C GLN A 150 1.49 2.11 -14.63
N ILE A 151 1.99 2.22 -15.85
CA ILE A 151 1.93 3.48 -16.59
C ILE A 151 0.60 3.45 -17.34
N LEU A 152 -0.51 3.60 -16.62
CA LEU A 152 -1.78 3.87 -17.27
C LEU A 152 -1.74 5.34 -17.70
N TYR A 153 -1.61 5.56 -19.00
CA TYR A 153 -1.96 6.82 -19.66
C TYR A 153 -3.47 7.02 -19.52
N THR A 154 -3.96 7.32 -18.32
CA THR A 154 -5.24 8.03 -18.19
C THR A 154 -4.94 9.48 -18.51
N SER A 155 -5.80 10.11 -19.31
CA SER A 155 -5.69 11.54 -19.58
C SER A 155 -5.55 12.28 -18.25
N LEU A 156 -4.70 13.31 -18.16
CA LEU A 156 -4.63 14.15 -16.96
C LEU A 156 -6.02 14.72 -16.59
N GLN A 157 -6.93 14.81 -17.57
CA GLN A 157 -8.31 15.23 -17.37
C GLN A 157 -9.19 14.20 -16.63
N ASP A 158 -8.83 12.91 -16.65
CA ASP A 158 -9.61 11.85 -15.98
C ASP A 158 -9.19 11.65 -14.51
N THR A 159 -8.07 12.26 -14.10
CA THR A 159 -7.44 12.05 -12.78
C THR A 159 -7.62 13.24 -11.83
N LEU A 160 -8.02 14.42 -12.35
CA LEU A 160 -8.18 15.68 -11.61
C LEU A 160 -9.65 16.01 -11.34
#